data_AF-A0A3M2LV59-F1
#
_entry.id   AF-A0A3M2LV59-F1
#
_cell.length_a   1.000
_cell.length_b   1.000
_cell.length_c   1.000
_cell.angle_alpha   90.00
_cell.angle_beta   90.00
_cell.angle_gamma   90.00
#
_symmetry.space_group_name_H-M   'P 1'
#
loop_
_entity.id
_entity.type
_entity.pdbx_description
1 polymer ?
#
loop_
_entity_poly.entity_id
_entity_poly.type
_entity_poly.pdbx_seq_one_letter_code
_entity_poly.pdbx_strand_id
1 'polypeptide(L)'
;LDLLAAVADGPAAHDVLTGFWRSMAVMLDSGPFLDAFLAMAAPAPPSAPTPGQVVAYAELVDLAQDRSLRALLTARRLANAEKVKDEPALLTGVTEACERTAPLALAGAEPRPGPELDLFVAAHAAARAERDSPGFRVRLARDLRDDHEPRMVRYWALTEVVTGGPHVISRAHWWLFTALEQGKRR
;
A
#
# COMPACT_ATOMS: atom_id res chain seq x y z
N LEU A 1 -11.44 12.97 -23.10
CA LEU A 1 -12.92 13.13 -23.00
C LEU A 1 -13.54 11.88 -22.38
N ASP A 2 -13.10 10.67 -22.74
CA ASP A 2 -13.64 9.41 -22.21
C ASP A 2 -13.46 9.20 -20.69
N LEU A 3 -12.33 9.61 -20.11
CA LEU A 3 -12.07 9.46 -18.67
C LEU A 3 -13.03 10.25 -17.77
N LEU A 4 -13.47 11.43 -18.20
CA LEU A 4 -14.44 12.24 -17.45
C LEU A 4 -15.87 11.70 -17.60
N ALA A 5 -16.18 11.08 -18.73
CA ALA A 5 -17.47 10.45 -18.97
C ALA A 5 -17.63 9.15 -18.17
N ALA A 6 -16.56 8.38 -17.98
CA ALA A 6 -16.56 7.18 -17.13
C ALA A 6 -16.76 7.49 -15.64
N VAL A 7 -16.28 8.64 -15.16
CA VAL A 7 -16.46 9.09 -13.75
C VAL A 7 -17.86 9.67 -13.50
N ALA A 8 -18.63 9.98 -14.55
CA ALA A 8 -20.02 10.40 -14.39
C ALA A 8 -20.90 9.29 -13.78
N ASP A 9 -20.50 8.01 -13.94
CA ASP A 9 -21.08 6.87 -13.23
C ASP A 9 -20.18 6.49 -12.05
N GLY A 10 -20.27 7.29 -10.99
CA GLY A 10 -19.49 7.11 -9.75
C GLY A 10 -19.54 5.69 -9.16
N PRO A 11 -20.71 5.03 -9.09
CA PRO A 11 -20.81 3.62 -8.69
C PRO A 11 -19.99 2.67 -9.57
N ALA A 12 -20.09 2.77 -10.91
CA ALA A 12 -19.32 1.92 -11.82
C ALA A 12 -17.80 2.15 -11.68
N ALA A 13 -17.38 3.41 -11.48
CA ALA A 13 -15.98 3.76 -11.24
C ALA A 13 -15.47 3.18 -9.91
N HIS A 14 -16.27 3.22 -8.85
CA HIS A 14 -15.95 2.64 -7.55
C HIS A 14 -15.84 1.10 -7.60
N ASP A 15 -16.70 0.45 -8.38
CA ASP A 15 -16.66 -1.01 -8.57
C ASP A 15 -15.36 -1.45 -9.25
N VAL A 16 -14.80 -0.64 -10.14
CA VAL A 16 -13.48 -0.91 -10.76
C VAL A 16 -12.37 -0.90 -9.71
N LEU A 17 -12.34 0.10 -8.82
CA LEU A 17 -11.35 0.17 -7.73
C LEU A 17 -11.53 -1.00 -6.75
N THR A 18 -12.77 -1.29 -6.36
CA THR A 18 -13.09 -2.40 -5.47
C THR A 18 -12.69 -3.74 -6.10
N GLY A 19 -12.98 -3.95 -7.38
CA GLY A 19 -12.61 -5.17 -8.10
C GLY A 19 -11.09 -5.33 -8.27
N PHE A 20 -10.37 -4.22 -8.49
CA PHE A 20 -8.90 -4.22 -8.47
C PHE A 20 -8.36 -4.74 -7.15
N TRP A 21 -8.76 -4.13 -6.02
CA TRP A 21 -8.24 -4.52 -4.71
C TRP A 21 -8.72 -5.90 -4.24
N ARG A 22 -9.96 -6.29 -4.56
CA ARG A 22 -10.44 -7.67 -4.31
C ARG A 22 -9.59 -8.72 -5.03
N SER A 23 -9.18 -8.45 -6.27
CA SER A 23 -8.29 -9.35 -7.01
C SER A 23 -6.89 -9.45 -6.42
N MET A 24 -6.49 -8.45 -5.62
CA MET A 24 -5.20 -8.42 -4.93
C MET A 24 -5.28 -9.02 -3.51
N ALA A 25 -6.44 -8.92 -2.85
CA ALA A 25 -6.71 -9.33 -1.48
C ALA A 25 -7.24 -10.78 -1.35
N VAL A 26 -6.92 -11.67 -2.31
CA VAL A 26 -7.48 -13.05 -2.36
C VAL A 26 -7.16 -13.89 -1.11
N MET A 27 -6.13 -13.51 -0.36
CA MET A 27 -5.70 -14.17 0.88
C MET A 27 -6.34 -13.58 2.14
N LEU A 28 -7.04 -12.45 2.03
CA LEU A 28 -7.86 -11.93 3.13
C LEU A 28 -9.18 -12.70 3.14
N ASP A 29 -9.46 -13.39 4.25
CA ASP A 29 -10.76 -14.03 4.45
C ASP A 29 -11.89 -13.01 4.30
N SER A 30 -13.01 -13.44 3.72
CA SER A 30 -14.22 -12.63 3.66
C SER A 30 -14.66 -12.26 5.08
N GLY A 31 -14.68 -10.97 5.41
CA GLY A 31 -15.03 -10.50 6.74
C GLY A 31 -14.65 -9.03 6.98
N PRO A 32 -14.78 -8.55 8.23
CA PRO A 32 -14.61 -7.13 8.57
C PRO A 32 -13.25 -6.53 8.18
N PHE A 33 -12.20 -7.36 8.13
CA PHE A 33 -10.87 -6.93 7.75
C PHE A 33 -10.76 -6.62 6.25
N LEU A 34 -11.35 -7.45 5.39
CA LEU A 34 -11.42 -7.19 3.95
C LEU A 34 -12.23 -5.91 3.67
N ASP A 35 -13.35 -5.71 4.36
CA ASP A 35 -14.17 -4.52 4.18
C ASP A 35 -13.43 -3.24 4.59
N ALA A 36 -12.72 -3.26 5.73
CA ALA A 36 -11.89 -2.15 6.16
C ALA A 36 -10.74 -1.86 5.18
N PHE A 37 -10.10 -2.91 4.65
CA PHE A 37 -9.07 -2.77 3.63
C PHE A 37 -9.61 -2.14 2.35
N LEU A 38 -10.76 -2.62 1.85
CA LEU A 38 -11.37 -2.09 0.64
C LEU A 38 -11.83 -0.64 0.81
N ALA A 39 -12.42 -0.28 1.96
CA ALA A 39 -12.82 1.10 2.24
C ALA A 39 -11.63 2.07 2.25
N MET A 40 -10.46 1.59 2.68
CA MET A 40 -9.21 2.36 2.69
C MET A 40 -8.55 2.42 1.31
N ALA A 41 -8.51 1.30 0.59
CA ALA A 41 -7.78 1.19 -0.66
C ALA A 41 -8.58 1.63 -1.90
N ALA A 42 -9.91 1.46 -1.88
CA ALA A 42 -10.86 1.84 -2.91
C ALA A 42 -11.88 2.85 -2.35
N PRO A 43 -11.51 4.13 -2.16
CA PRO A 43 -12.43 5.11 -1.62
C PRO A 43 -13.63 5.32 -2.55
N ALA A 44 -14.82 5.51 -1.97
CA ALA A 44 -15.97 6.00 -2.71
C ALA A 44 -15.70 7.40 -3.30
N PRO A 45 -16.30 7.75 -4.45
CA PRO A 45 -16.18 9.10 -4.97
C PRO A 45 -16.83 10.08 -3.97
N PRO A 46 -16.23 11.27 -3.75
CA PRO A 46 -16.83 12.28 -2.89
C PRO A 46 -18.23 12.66 -3.39
N SER A 47 -19.17 12.92 -2.48
CA SER A 47 -20.55 13.31 -2.83
C SER A 47 -20.64 14.68 -3.52
N ALA A 48 -19.69 15.57 -3.23
CA ALA A 48 -19.53 16.88 -3.87
C ALA A 48 -18.05 17.11 -4.22
N PRO A 49 -17.54 16.47 -5.29
CA PRO A 49 -16.12 16.51 -5.60
C PRO A 49 -15.72 17.85 -6.21
N THR A 50 -14.55 18.35 -5.82
CA THR A 50 -13.88 19.44 -6.54
C THR A 50 -13.41 18.95 -7.93
N PRO A 51 -13.16 19.83 -8.90
CA PRO A 51 -12.61 19.42 -10.20
C PRO A 51 -11.30 18.62 -10.08
N GLY A 52 -10.45 18.97 -9.10
CA GLY A 52 -9.22 18.22 -8.81
C GLY A 52 -9.50 16.79 -8.33
N GLN A 53 -10.50 16.59 -7.48
CA GLN A 53 -10.91 15.26 -7.03
C GLN A 53 -11.52 14.43 -8.15
N VAL A 54 -12.27 15.03 -9.08
CA VAL A 54 -12.79 14.33 -10.26
C VAL A 54 -11.65 13.79 -11.12
N VAL A 55 -10.66 14.64 -11.43
CA VAL A 55 -9.49 14.22 -12.22
C VAL A 55 -8.69 13.15 -11.47
N ALA A 56 -8.49 13.32 -10.16
CA ALA A 56 -7.75 12.35 -9.36
C ALA A 56 -8.45 10.99 -9.31
N TYR A 57 -9.78 10.98 -9.17
CA TYR A 57 -10.57 9.76 -9.18
C TYR A 57 -10.52 9.06 -10.55
N ALA A 58 -10.59 9.83 -11.64
CA ALA A 58 -10.45 9.30 -12.99
C ALA A 58 -9.10 8.59 -13.18
N GLU A 59 -8.02 9.22 -12.69
CA GLU A 59 -6.67 8.65 -12.77
C GLU A 59 -6.48 7.41 -11.87
N LEU A 60 -7.13 7.36 -10.70
CA LEU A 60 -7.18 6.13 -9.88
C LEU A 60 -7.79 4.97 -10.65
N VAL A 61 -8.92 5.21 -11.32
CA VAL A 61 -9.63 4.21 -12.12
C VAL A 61 -8.78 3.74 -13.29
N ASP A 62 -8.09 4.64 -13.98
CA ASP A 62 -7.16 4.29 -15.08
C ASP A 62 -6.01 3.39 -14.59
N LEU A 63 -5.36 3.76 -13.49
CA LEU A 63 -4.32 2.95 -12.87
C LEU A 63 -4.86 1.57 -12.45
N ALA A 64 -6.05 1.52 -11.88
CA ALA A 64 -6.69 0.27 -11.50
C ALA A 64 -7.07 -0.59 -12.72
N GLN A 65 -7.25 -0.02 -13.91
CA GLN A 65 -7.54 -0.76 -15.15
C GLN A 65 -6.27 -1.19 -15.92
N ASP A 66 -5.10 -0.63 -15.59
CA ASP A 66 -3.82 -0.98 -16.22
C ASP A 66 -3.50 -2.48 -16.02
N ARG A 67 -3.62 -3.24 -17.11
CA ARG A 67 -3.37 -4.69 -17.12
C ARG A 67 -1.91 -5.02 -16.83
N SER A 68 -0.97 -4.18 -17.24
CA SER A 68 0.45 -4.39 -16.98
C SER A 68 0.78 -4.19 -15.50
N LEU A 69 0.13 -3.22 -14.85
CA LEU A 69 0.24 -3.02 -13.40
C LEU A 69 -0.36 -4.22 -12.66
N ARG A 70 -1.55 -4.68 -13.04
CA ARG A 70 -2.18 -5.87 -12.44
C ARG A 70 -1.31 -7.12 -12.56
N ALA A 71 -0.73 -7.36 -13.74
CA ALA A 71 0.15 -8.50 -13.97
C ALA A 71 1.41 -8.42 -13.10
N LEU A 72 2.02 -7.24 -13.02
CA LEU A 72 3.20 -6.98 -12.19
C LEU A 72 2.92 -7.23 -10.70
N LEU A 73 1.84 -6.67 -10.17
CA LEU A 73 1.47 -6.83 -8.76
C LEU A 73 1.09 -8.29 -8.44
N THR A 74 0.42 -8.99 -9.37
CA THR A 74 0.09 -10.41 -9.22
C THR A 74 1.36 -11.26 -9.16
N ALA A 75 2.32 -11.03 -10.06
CA ALA A 75 3.59 -11.76 -10.06
C ALA A 75 4.38 -11.53 -8.76
N ARG A 76 4.40 -10.29 -8.27
CA ARG A 76 5.04 -9.95 -6.98
C ARG A 76 4.36 -10.62 -5.80
N ARG A 77 3.03 -10.61 -5.74
CA ARG A 77 2.26 -11.32 -4.72
C ARG A 77 2.62 -12.81 -4.71
N LEU A 78 2.69 -13.43 -5.88
CA LEU A 78 3.05 -14.85 -6.00
C LEU A 78 4.47 -15.12 -5.50
N ALA A 79 5.44 -14.29 -5.90
CA ALA A 79 6.81 -14.38 -5.42
C ALA A 79 6.95 -14.13 -3.91
N ASN A 80 6.10 -13.27 -3.31
CA ASN A 80 6.06 -13.05 -1.87
C ASN A 80 5.40 -14.22 -1.12
N ALA A 81 4.34 -14.82 -1.68
CA ALA A 81 3.65 -15.97 -1.08
C ALA A 81 4.57 -17.20 -0.94
N GLU A 82 5.55 -17.37 -1.81
CA GLU A 82 6.56 -18.43 -1.67
C GLU A 82 7.46 -18.23 -0.43
N LYS A 83 7.71 -16.97 -0.07
CA LYS A 83 8.63 -16.56 1.01
C LYS A 83 7.93 -16.41 2.36
N VAL A 84 6.71 -15.87 2.36
CA VAL A 84 5.92 -15.60 3.56
C VAL A 84 5.18 -16.86 3.98
N LYS A 85 5.45 -17.34 5.19
CA LYS A 85 4.85 -18.56 5.78
C LYS A 85 3.60 -18.25 6.59
N ASP A 86 3.50 -17.04 7.12
CA ASP A 86 2.36 -16.56 7.91
C ASP A 86 1.96 -15.15 7.45
N GLU A 87 1.08 -15.08 6.46
CA GLU A 87 0.60 -13.82 5.88
C GLU A 87 -0.31 -13.02 6.84
N PRO A 88 -1.25 -13.63 7.59
CA PRO A 88 -2.02 -12.91 8.61
C PRO A 88 -1.13 -12.26 9.68
N ALA A 89 -0.10 -12.97 10.17
CA ALA A 89 0.84 -12.40 11.13
C ALA A 89 1.68 -11.27 10.51
N LEU A 90 2.10 -11.40 9.24
CA LEU A 90 2.79 -10.33 8.53
C LEU A 90 1.94 -9.06 8.46
N LEU A 91 0.69 -9.19 8.02
CA LEU A 91 -0.22 -8.06 7.87
C LEU A 91 -0.50 -7.38 9.21
N THR A 92 -0.72 -8.18 10.26
CA THR A 92 -0.93 -7.66 11.62
C THR A 92 0.30 -6.88 12.10
N GLY A 93 1.50 -7.47 11.98
CA GLY A 93 2.74 -6.83 12.46
C GLY A 93 3.14 -5.61 11.64
N VAL A 94 2.94 -5.62 10.32
CA VAL A 94 3.16 -4.45 9.45
C VAL A 94 2.16 -3.34 9.78
N THR A 95 0.90 -3.68 10.05
CA THR A 95 -0.11 -2.71 10.48
C THR A 95 0.30 -2.04 11.78
N GLU A 96 0.70 -2.82 12.80
CA GLU A 96 1.18 -2.28 14.07
C GLU A 96 2.40 -1.36 13.87
N ALA A 97 3.36 -1.77 13.04
CA ALA A 97 4.53 -0.95 12.73
C ALA A 97 4.14 0.36 12.06
N CYS A 98 3.21 0.33 11.10
CA CYS A 98 2.69 1.52 10.44
C CYS A 98 1.95 2.44 11.41
N GLU A 99 1.12 1.91 12.31
CA GLU A 99 0.41 2.69 13.33
C GLU A 99 1.38 3.41 14.28
N ARG A 100 2.45 2.73 14.72
CA ARG A 100 3.48 3.36 15.56
C ARG A 100 4.30 4.42 14.83
N THR A 101 4.50 4.24 13.52
CA THR A 101 5.27 5.17 12.68
C THR A 101 4.43 6.36 12.23
N ALA A 102 3.11 6.22 12.17
CA ALA A 102 2.19 7.22 11.65
C ALA A 102 2.43 8.65 12.19
N PRO A 103 2.62 8.88 13.51
CA PRO A 103 2.88 10.22 14.02
C PRO A 103 4.16 10.85 13.45
N LEU A 104 5.22 10.07 13.26
CA LEU A 104 6.49 10.53 12.69
C LEU A 104 6.33 10.89 11.21
N ALA A 105 5.66 10.01 10.45
CA ALA A 105 5.42 10.22 9.02
C ALA A 105 4.53 11.44 8.77
N LEU A 106 3.49 11.65 9.59
CA LEU A 106 2.61 12.80 9.50
C LEU A 106 3.29 14.11 9.91
N ALA A 107 4.22 14.06 10.87
CA ALA A 107 5.03 15.20 11.27
C ALA A 107 6.14 15.55 10.26
N GLY A 108 6.34 14.75 9.20
CA GLY A 108 7.40 14.96 8.21
C GLY A 108 8.80 14.69 8.76
N ALA A 109 8.93 13.85 9.79
CA ALA A 109 10.23 13.47 10.32
C ALA A 109 11.01 12.64 9.31
N GLU A 110 12.31 12.89 9.19
CA GLU A 110 13.20 12.13 8.30
C GLU A 110 13.22 10.63 8.67
N PRO A 111 13.05 9.72 7.68
CA PRO A 111 13.22 8.28 7.88
C PRO A 111 14.59 7.94 8.46
N ARG A 112 14.60 7.07 9.49
CA ARG A 112 15.84 6.70 10.19
C ARG A 112 15.76 5.32 10.82
N PRO A 113 16.89 4.62 11.04
CA PRO A 113 16.93 3.46 11.90
C PRO A 113 16.39 3.78 13.30
N GLY A 114 15.65 2.83 13.89
CA GLY A 114 14.98 3.03 15.16
C GLY A 114 13.97 1.93 15.48
N PRO A 115 13.29 2.02 16.63
CA PRO A 115 12.38 0.98 17.12
C PRO A 115 11.19 0.73 16.18
N GLU A 116 10.74 1.74 15.44
CA GLU A 116 9.68 1.61 14.43
C GLU A 116 10.12 0.72 13.26
N LEU A 117 11.34 0.95 12.76
CA LEU A 117 11.94 0.11 11.73
C LEU A 117 12.19 -1.31 12.26
N ASP A 118 12.67 -1.45 13.48
CA ASP A 118 12.95 -2.76 14.07
C ASP A 118 11.67 -3.59 14.23
N LEU A 119 10.55 -2.97 14.61
CA LEU A 119 9.25 -3.64 14.67
C LEU A 119 8.80 -4.10 13.27
N PHE A 120 8.93 -3.24 12.26
CA PHE A 120 8.61 -3.59 10.88
C PHE A 120 9.45 -4.78 10.38
N VAL A 121 10.76 -4.75 10.60
CA VAL A 121 11.66 -5.85 10.20
C VAL A 121 11.36 -7.12 10.98
N ALA A 122 11.06 -7.03 12.28
CA ALA A 122 10.70 -8.17 13.11
C ALA A 122 9.42 -8.86 12.61
N ALA A 123 8.40 -8.09 12.21
CA ALA A 123 7.18 -8.64 11.59
C ALA A 123 7.52 -9.42 10.30
N HIS A 124 8.36 -8.83 9.44
CA HIS A 124 8.81 -9.49 8.21
C HIS A 124 9.63 -10.75 8.47
N ALA A 125 10.50 -10.75 9.48
CA ALA A 125 11.36 -11.87 9.85
C ALA A 125 10.53 -13.03 10.43
N ALA A 126 9.63 -12.73 11.36
CA ALA A 126 8.74 -13.70 11.98
C ALA A 126 7.87 -14.41 10.93
N ALA A 127 7.22 -13.65 10.05
CA ALA A 127 6.35 -14.20 9.01
C ALA A 127 7.10 -15.03 7.95
N ARG A 128 8.41 -14.88 7.83
CA ARG A 128 9.27 -15.66 6.91
C ARG A 128 10.02 -16.80 7.62
N ALA A 129 9.84 -16.95 8.93
CA ALA A 129 10.62 -17.85 9.78
C ALA A 129 12.15 -17.62 9.63
N GLU A 130 12.55 -16.35 9.46
CA GLU A 130 13.94 -15.93 9.36
C GLU A 130 14.36 -15.11 10.59
N ARG A 131 15.68 -14.95 10.78
CA ARG A 131 16.21 -14.05 11.81
C ARG A 131 16.44 -12.66 11.22
N ASP A 132 16.08 -11.63 11.98
CA ASP A 132 16.54 -10.28 11.71
C ASP A 132 18.08 -10.25 11.78
N SER A 133 18.69 -9.90 10.66
CA SER A 133 20.13 -9.84 10.47
C SER A 133 20.44 -8.79 9.40
N PRO A 134 21.67 -8.26 9.34
CA PRO A 134 22.04 -7.32 8.28
C PRO A 134 21.77 -7.88 6.87
N GLY A 135 22.09 -9.16 6.65
CA GLY A 135 21.81 -9.83 5.38
C GLY A 135 20.31 -9.95 5.08
N PHE A 136 19.49 -10.23 6.10
CA PHE A 136 18.03 -10.24 5.95
C PHE A 136 17.51 -8.84 5.59
N ARG A 137 17.91 -7.78 6.31
CA ARG A 137 17.49 -6.40 6.04
C ARG A 137 17.85 -5.94 4.61
N VAL A 138 19.04 -6.31 4.12
CA VAL A 138 19.45 -6.03 2.73
C VAL A 138 18.53 -6.71 1.72
N ARG A 139 18.25 -8.02 1.91
CA ARG A 139 17.34 -8.77 1.04
C ARG A 139 15.92 -8.23 1.12
N LEU A 140 15.41 -8.02 2.32
CA LEU A 140 14.07 -7.49 2.57
C LEU A 140 13.85 -6.18 1.84
N ALA A 141 14.74 -5.20 1.97
CA ALA A 141 14.50 -3.95 1.26
C ALA A 141 14.76 -4.03 -0.25
N ARG A 142 15.47 -5.04 -0.77
CA ARG A 142 15.46 -5.31 -2.23
C ARG A 142 14.08 -5.82 -2.63
N ASP A 143 13.54 -6.78 -1.89
CA ASP A 143 12.25 -7.40 -2.17
C ASP A 143 11.11 -6.36 -2.04
N LEU A 144 11.18 -5.48 -1.05
CA LEU A 144 10.22 -4.37 -0.86
C LEU A 144 10.42 -3.22 -1.85
N ARG A 145 11.61 -3.03 -2.42
CA ARG A 145 11.83 -1.94 -3.40
C ARG A 145 10.88 -2.04 -4.58
N ASP A 146 10.56 -3.27 -4.96
CA ASP A 146 9.58 -3.52 -5.99
C ASP A 146 8.18 -3.06 -5.56
N ASP A 147 7.81 -3.15 -4.28
CA ASP A 147 6.53 -2.64 -3.76
C ASP A 147 6.39 -1.11 -3.90
N HIS A 148 7.48 -0.39 -4.14
CA HIS A 148 7.51 1.05 -4.45
C HIS A 148 7.38 1.36 -5.95
N GLU A 149 6.54 0.60 -6.64
CA GLU A 149 6.18 0.85 -8.04
C GLU A 149 5.66 2.28 -8.23
N PRO A 150 6.23 3.09 -9.16
CA PRO A 150 5.84 4.49 -9.34
C PRO A 150 4.35 4.71 -9.54
N ARG A 151 3.67 3.79 -10.22
CA ARG A 151 2.21 3.81 -10.41
C ARG A 151 1.44 3.59 -9.12
N MET A 152 1.94 2.74 -8.20
CA MET A 152 1.32 2.58 -6.88
C MET A 152 1.60 3.77 -5.96
N VAL A 153 2.79 4.36 -6.04
CA VAL A 153 3.08 5.63 -5.34
C VAL A 153 2.11 6.72 -5.80
N ARG A 154 1.87 6.82 -7.12
CA ARG A 154 0.88 7.72 -7.70
C ARG A 154 -0.55 7.38 -7.24
N TYR A 155 -0.93 6.11 -7.24
CA TYR A 155 -2.22 5.65 -6.75
C TYR A 155 -2.50 6.17 -5.34
N TRP A 156 -1.57 5.95 -4.39
CA TRP A 156 -1.77 6.40 -3.02
C TRP A 156 -1.83 7.93 -2.89
N ALA A 157 -1.02 8.67 -3.65
CA ALA A 157 -1.09 10.13 -3.68
C ALA A 157 -2.44 10.64 -4.21
N LEU A 158 -3.02 9.98 -5.20
CA LEU A 158 -4.35 10.30 -5.72
C LEU A 158 -5.45 9.96 -4.71
N THR A 159 -5.32 8.85 -3.97
CA THR A 159 -6.21 8.50 -2.86
C THR A 159 -6.26 9.63 -1.83
N GLU A 160 -5.12 10.23 -1.47
CA GLU A 160 -5.08 11.38 -0.55
C GLU A 160 -5.83 12.61 -1.08
N VAL A 161 -5.71 12.89 -2.38
CA VAL A 161 -6.45 13.97 -3.03
C VAL A 161 -7.95 13.70 -2.99
N VAL A 162 -8.36 12.47 -3.29
CA VAL A 162 -9.76 12.05 -3.30
C VAL A 162 -10.38 12.12 -1.90
N THR A 163 -9.71 11.59 -0.89
CA THR A 163 -10.22 11.56 0.50
C THR A 163 -10.01 12.87 1.25
N GLY A 164 -9.20 13.79 0.72
CA GLY A 164 -8.93 15.10 1.32
C GLY A 164 -8.00 15.05 2.54
N GLY A 165 -7.25 13.96 2.72
CA GLY A 165 -6.40 13.74 3.88
C GLY A 165 -5.27 12.75 3.63
N PRO A 166 -4.26 12.72 4.51
CA PRO A 166 -3.11 11.83 4.35
C PRO A 166 -3.51 10.37 4.46
N HIS A 167 -2.95 9.53 3.60
CA HIS A 167 -3.12 8.09 3.65
C HIS A 167 -2.09 7.51 4.60
N VAL A 168 -2.44 7.54 5.88
CA VAL A 168 -1.52 7.30 7.02
C VAL A 168 -0.69 6.03 6.86
N ILE A 169 -1.32 4.90 6.49
CA ILE A 169 -0.63 3.61 6.33
C ILE A 169 0.40 3.66 5.19
N SER A 170 0.08 4.31 4.07
CA SER A 170 0.99 4.38 2.92
C SER A 170 2.20 5.26 3.24
N ARG A 171 1.97 6.41 3.89
CA ARG A 171 3.05 7.29 4.37
C ARG A 171 3.95 6.61 5.40
N ALA A 172 3.36 5.91 6.36
CA ALA A 172 4.10 5.16 7.38
C ALA A 172 4.93 4.02 6.76
N HIS A 173 4.34 3.24 5.85
CA HIS A 173 5.05 2.19 5.13
C HIS A 173 6.20 2.74 4.29
N TRP A 174 5.99 3.86 3.58
CA TRP A 174 7.04 4.55 2.84
C TRP A 174 8.18 5.04 3.74
N TRP A 175 7.85 5.59 4.92
CA TRP A 175 8.82 6.00 5.92
C TRP A 175 9.68 4.81 6.37
N LEU A 176 9.05 3.68 6.72
CA LEU A 176 9.72 2.46 7.17
C LEU A 176 10.64 1.87 6.09
N PHE A 177 10.15 1.80 4.85
CA PHE A 177 10.97 1.35 3.73
C PHE A 177 12.19 2.25 3.51
N THR A 178 11.99 3.57 3.53
CA THR A 178 13.09 4.53 3.33
C THR A 178 14.12 4.40 4.45
N ALA A 179 13.68 4.24 5.70
CA ALA A 179 14.56 3.98 6.84
C ALA A 179 15.37 2.68 6.66
N LEU A 180 14.73 1.61 6.14
CA LEU A 180 15.39 0.34 5.84
C LEU A 180 16.44 0.47 4.74
N GLU A 181 16.14 1.21 3.67
CA GLU A 181 17.07 1.49 2.57
C GLU A 181 18.29 2.31 3.01
N GLN A 182 18.09 3.32 3.85
CA GLN A 182 19.18 4.13 4.41
C GLN A 182 20.07 3.32 5.36
N GLY A 183 19.48 2.40 6.13
CA GLY A 183 20.20 1.51 7.05
C GLY A 183 21.19 0.57 6.36
N LYS A 184 21.05 0.29 5.06
CA LYS A 184 22.00 -0.52 4.26
C LYS A 184 23.32 0.19 3.96
N ARG A 185 23.32 1.52 4.02
CA ARG A 185 24.44 2.36 3.56
C ARG A 185 25.48 2.64 4.66
N ARG A 186 25.32 2.03 5.84
CA ARG A 186 26.22 2.11 6.99
C ARG A 186 26.87 0.76 7.22
#